data_AF-A0A7C1XZA4-F1
#
_entry.id   AF-A0A7C1XZA4-F1
#
_cell.length_a   1.000
_cell.length_b   1.000
_cell.length_c   1.000
_cell.angle_alpha   90.00
_cell.angle_beta   90.00
_cell.angle_gamma   90.00
#
_symmetry.space_group_name_H-M   'P 1'
#
loop_
_entity.id
_entity.type
_entity.pdbx_description
1 polymer ?
#
loop_
_entity_poly.entity_id
_entity_poly.type
_entity_poly.pdbx_seq_one_letter_code
_entity_poly.pdbx_strand_id
1 'polypeptide(L)' 'MDRHTAENLLQTAVGDPNACFRPGQWEAIDALVNRRQKLMVVQRTGWGKSSVYFISTRILRDRGAGPTVIVS' A
#
# COMPACT_ATOMS: atom_id res chain seq x y z
N MET A 1 11.92 -1.87 1.28
CA MET A 1 11.01 -2.64 2.15
C MET A 1 10.53 -3.83 1.37
N ASP A 2 10.51 -4.99 1.99
CA ASP A 2 10.05 -6.22 1.35
C ASP A 2 8.53 -6.40 1.48
N ARG A 3 8.03 -7.40 0.78
CA ARG A 3 6.59 -7.73 0.75
C ARG A 3 6.08 -8.15 2.11
N HIS A 4 6.84 -8.99 2.81
CA HIS A 4 6.43 -9.57 4.08
C HIS A 4 6.20 -8.49 5.14
N THR A 5 7.11 -7.52 5.26
CA THR A 5 6.92 -6.44 6.24
C THR A 5 5.72 -5.56 5.88
N ALA A 6 5.44 -5.37 4.59
CA ALA A 6 4.24 -4.64 4.16
C ALA A 6 2.95 -5.43 4.40
N GLU A 7 2.97 -6.76 4.33
CA GLU A 7 1.85 -7.63 4.70
C GLU A 7 1.58 -7.56 6.21
N ASN A 8 2.61 -7.50 7.05
CA ASN A 8 2.42 -7.29 8.51
C ASN A 8 1.71 -5.96 8.82
N LEU A 9 2.01 -4.90 8.06
CA LEU A 9 1.30 -3.63 8.15
C LEU A 9 -0.16 -3.76 7.67
N LEU A 10 -0.41 -4.51 6.59
CA LEU A 10 -1.75 -4.79 6.11
C LEU A 10 -2.57 -5.52 7.17
N GLN A 11 -2.05 -6.62 7.71
CA GLN A 11 -2.69 -7.42 8.76
C GLN A 11 -3.07 -6.57 9.96
N THR A 12 -2.16 -5.71 10.42
CA THR A 12 -2.42 -4.76 11.49
C THR A 12 -3.51 -3.76 11.12
N ALA A 13 -3.47 -3.21 9.90
CA ALA A 13 -4.42 -2.21 9.43
C ALA A 13 -5.85 -2.74 9.27
N VAL A 14 -6.01 -4.02 8.90
CA VAL A 14 -7.33 -4.65 8.72
C VAL A 14 -7.79 -5.48 9.92
N GLY A 15 -6.92 -5.70 10.91
CA GLY A 15 -7.23 -6.53 12.08
C GLY A 15 -7.36 -8.02 11.76
N ASP A 16 -6.70 -8.50 10.71
CA ASP A 16 -6.73 -9.91 10.27
C ASP A 16 -5.30 -10.43 10.08
N PRO A 17 -4.82 -11.38 10.90
CA PRO A 17 -3.47 -11.92 10.81
C PRO A 17 -3.20 -12.74 9.55
N ASN A 18 -4.25 -13.16 8.83
CA ASN A 18 -4.12 -13.92 7.58
C ASN A 18 -4.26 -13.02 6.34
N ALA A 19 -4.36 -11.70 6.52
CA ALA A 19 -4.48 -10.79 5.40
C ALA A 19 -3.23 -10.81 4.52
N CYS A 20 -3.46 -11.02 3.22
CA CYS A 20 -2.43 -11.00 2.18
C CYS A 20 -2.80 -9.98 1.10
N PHE A 21 -1.78 -9.47 0.41
CA PHE A 21 -2.03 -8.61 -0.75
C PHE A 21 -2.74 -9.37 -1.88
N ARG A 22 -3.74 -8.73 -2.47
CA ARG A 22 -4.40 -9.18 -3.70
C ARG A 22 -3.46 -8.98 -4.90
N PRO A 23 -3.68 -9.69 -6.01
CA PRO A 23 -2.86 -9.55 -7.21
C PRO A 23 -2.74 -8.09 -7.67
N GLY A 24 -1.51 -7.61 -7.86
CA GLY A 24 -1.19 -6.25 -8.30
C GLY A 24 -1.03 -5.22 -7.18
N GLN A 25 -1.44 -5.51 -5.94
CA GLN A 25 -1.34 -4.54 -4.85
C GLN A 25 0.10 -4.35 -4.38
N TRP A 26 0.85 -5.45 -4.22
CA TRP A 26 2.25 -5.37 -3.81
C TRP A 26 3.09 -4.66 -4.87
N GLU A 27 2.87 -4.98 -6.14
CA GLU A 27 3.56 -4.37 -7.29
C GLU A 27 3.32 -2.86 -7.32
N ALA A 28 2.09 -2.42 -7.05
CA ALA A 28 1.76 -1.00 -6.95
C ALA A 28 2.47 -0.31 -5.76
N ILE A 29 2.46 -0.95 -4.59
CA ILE A 29 3.14 -0.43 -3.39
C ILE A 29 4.66 -0.38 -3.62
N ASP A 30 5.27 -1.42 -4.17
CA ASP A 30 6.71 -1.48 -4.48
C ASP A 30 7.12 -0.34 -5.43
N ALA A 31 6.34 -0.11 -6.49
CA ALA A 31 6.57 0.98 -7.43
C ALA A 31 6.50 2.37 -6.76
N LEU A 32 5.50 2.60 -5.90
CA LEU A 32 5.33 3.88 -5.20
C LEU A 32 6.39 4.11 -4.11
N VAL A 33 6.69 3.08 -3.32
CA VAL A 33 7.45 3.21 -2.07
C VAL A 33 8.94 2.96 -2.26
N ASN A 34 9.29 1.86 -2.93
CA ASN A 34 10.69 1.47 -3.11
C ASN A 34 11.28 2.13 -4.36
N ARG A 35 10.51 2.16 -5.46
CA ARG A 35 10.97 2.75 -6.73
C ARG A 35 10.66 4.25 -6.85
N ARG A 36 9.82 4.80 -5.97
CA ARG A 36 9.42 6.22 -5.96
C ARG A 36 8.84 6.70 -7.30
N GLN A 37 8.09 5.84 -7.97
CA GLN A 37 7.50 6.11 -9.29
C GLN A 37 6.09 6.69 -9.18
N LYS A 38 5.66 7.42 -10.21
CA LYS A 38 4.25 7.77 -10.41
C LYS A 38 3.53 6.56 -11.01
N LEU A 39 2.29 6.31 -10.57
CA LEU A 39 1.52 5.13 -10.97
C LEU A 39 0.07 5.51 -11.31
N MET A 40 -0.49 4.86 -12.32
CA MET A 40 -1.93 4.87 -12.62
C MET A 40 -2.48 3.46 -12.40
N VAL A 41 -3.50 3.31 -11.56
CA VAL A 41 -4.10 2.02 -11.23
C VAL A 41 -5.55 2.00 -11.73
N VAL A 42 -5.82 1.16 -12.73
CA VAL A 42 -7.17 0.94 -13.27
C VAL A 42 -7.64 -0.45 -12.87
N GLN A 43 -8.62 -0.51 -11.97
CA GLN A 43 -9.14 -1.76 -11.39
C GLN A 43 -10.61 -1.63 -11.02
N ARG A 44 -11.35 -2.75 -11.11
CA ARG A 44 -12.78 -2.83 -10.73
C ARG A 44 -13.04 -2.39 -9.29
N THR A 45 -14.28 -2.00 -9.01
CA THR A 45 -14.75 -1.76 -7.63
C THR A 45 -14.58 -3.02 -6.78
N GLY A 46 -14.18 -2.87 -5.51
CA GLY A 46 -13.89 -3.99 -4.62
C GLY A 46 -12.50 -4.64 -4.79
N TRP A 47 -11.64 -4.15 -5.71
CA TRP A 47 -10.26 -4.62 -5.82
C TRP A 47 -9.39 -4.29 -4.58
N GLY A 48 -9.80 -3.32 -3.76
CA GLY A 48 -9.03 -2.88 -2.59
C GLY A 48 -7.96 -1.84 -2.93
N LYS A 49 -8.30 -0.85 -3.77
CA LYS A 49 -7.39 0.27 -4.10
C LYS A 49 -6.95 1.05 -2.85
N SER A 50 -7.80 1.07 -1.83
CA SER A 50 -7.52 1.73 -0.55
C SER A 50 -6.32 1.18 0.21
N SER A 51 -6.16 -0.14 0.20
CA SER A 51 -5.00 -0.77 0.81
C SER A 51 -3.68 -0.27 0.20
N VAL A 52 -3.65 0.01 -1.11
CA VAL A 52 -2.44 0.51 -1.79
C VAL A 52 -2.04 1.88 -1.25
N TYR A 53 -2.95 2.86 -1.23
CA TYR A 53 -2.58 4.20 -0.78
C TYR A 53 -2.36 4.27 0.73
N PHE A 54 -3.12 3.53 1.56
CA PHE A 54 -2.94 3.57 3.02
C PHE A 54 -1.64 2.91 3.46
N ILE A 55 -1.31 1.73 2.92
CA ILE A 55 -0.06 1.05 3.25
C ILE A 55 1.14 1.83 2.70
N SER A 56 1.06 2.36 1.48
CA SER A 56 2.12 3.22 0.94
C SER A 56 2.32 4.46 1.82
N THR A 57 1.23 5.12 2.24
CA THR A 57 1.27 6.29 3.15
C THR A 57 1.96 5.94 4.46
N ARG A 58 1.60 4.83 5.10
CA ARG A 58 2.21 4.37 6.35
C ARG A 58 3.72 4.19 6.18
N ILE A 59 4.14 3.44 5.15
CA ILE A 59 5.56 3.16 4.93
C ILE A 59 6.34 4.44 4.63
N LEU A 60 5.80 5.33 3.82
CA LEU A 60 6.43 6.61 3.49
C LEU A 60 6.55 7.51 4.71
N ARG A 61 5.52 7.55 5.56
CA ARG A 61 5.54 8.29 6.82
C ARG A 61 6.59 7.74 7.79
N ASP A 62 6.68 6.42 7.93
CA ASP A 62 7.68 5.78 8.80
C ASP A 62 9.12 6.05 8.32
N ARG A 63 9.30 6.34 7.03
CA ARG A 63 10.57 6.81 6.42
C ARG A 63 10.77 8.33 6.47
N GLY A 64 9.91 9.08 7.17
CA GLY A 64 10.04 10.53 7.29
C GLY A 64 9.60 11.34 6.07
N ALA A 65 8.86 10.76 5.11
CA ALA A 65 8.43 11.47 3.91
C ALA A 65 7.23 12.44 4.13
N GLY A 66 6.75 12.55 5.37
CA GLY A 66 5.67 13.47 5.74
C GLY A 66 4.25 12.91 5.53
N PRO A 67 3.23 13.78 5.49
CA PRO A 67 1.83 13.39 5.29
C PRO A 67 1.53 13.04 3.82
N THR A 68 0.46 12.27 3.60
CA THR A 68 -0.12 12.04 2.26
C THR A 68 -1.49 12.68 2.18
N VAL A 69 -1.79 13.33 1.06
CA VAL A 69 -3.11 13.91 0.76
C VAL A 69 -3.84 12.97 -0.19
N ILE A 70 -5.06 12.57 0.19
CA ILE A 70 -5.95 11.76 -0.64
C ILE A 70 -7.10 12.68 -1.07
N VAL A 71 -7.32 12.76 -2.38
CA VAL A 71 -8.42 13.53 -2.97
C VAL A 71 -9.43 12.53 -3.52
N SER A 72 -10.70 12.67 -3.14
CA SER A 72 -11.80 11.78 -3.52
C SER A 72 -12.98 12.55 -4.11
#